data_AF-A0A925RYL8-F1
#
_entry.id   AF-A0A925RYL8-F1
#
_cell.length_a   1.000
_cell.length_b   1.000
_cell.length_c   1.000
_cell.angle_alpha   90.00
_cell.angle_beta   90.00
_cell.angle_gamma   90.00
#
_symmetry.space_group_name_H-M   'P 1'
#
loop_
_entity.id
_entity.type
_entity.pdbx_description
1 polymer ?
#
loop_
_entity_poly.entity_id
_entity_poly.type
_entity_poly.pdbx_seq_one_letter_code
_entity_poly.pdbx_strand_id
1 'polypeptide(L)' 'MAATDNTITERDVMVGVSSRVSAEVVSGLTEGERIVVGIKVPDAPKRPATQVKGAATPPGTGMPPGGFGGPR' A
#
# COMPACT_ATOMS: atom_id res chain seq x y z
N MET A 1 -18.44 13.82 -27.15
CA MET A 1 -19.29 12.86 -26.42
C MET A 1 -18.58 12.56 -25.11
N ALA A 2 -19.05 13.13 -24.00
CA ALA A 2 -18.48 12.87 -22.68
C ALA A 2 -18.78 11.42 -22.28
N ALA A 3 -17.82 10.72 -21.68
CA ALA A 3 -18.02 9.37 -21.16
C ALA A 3 -19.19 9.40 -20.16
N THR A 4 -20.32 8.84 -20.56
CA THR A 4 -21.59 8.73 -19.82
C THR A 4 -21.57 7.65 -18.75
N ASP A 5 -20.44 6.98 -18.63
CA ASP A 5 -20.27 5.75 -17.91
C ASP A 5 -19.35 6.16 -16.77
N ASN A 6 -19.82 6.05 -15.52
CA ASN A 6 -19.14 6.49 -14.30
C ASN A 6 -17.86 5.66 -14.00
N THR A 7 -17.16 5.25 -15.05
CA THR A 7 -15.98 4.42 -15.15
C THR A 7 -14.76 5.34 -15.15
N ILE A 8 -13.84 5.09 -14.22
CA ILE A 8 -12.58 5.79 -14.16
C ILE A 8 -11.60 5.07 -15.10
N THR A 9 -11.04 5.81 -16.06
CA THR A 9 -10.03 5.30 -16.99
C THR A 9 -8.72 6.05 -16.77
N GLU A 10 -7.61 5.33 -16.70
CA GLU A 10 -6.28 5.93 -16.66
C GLU A 10 -5.86 6.37 -18.06
N ARG A 11 -5.24 7.55 -18.15
CA ARG A 11 -4.77 8.11 -19.40
C ARG A 11 -3.53 8.97 -19.14
N ASP A 12 -2.56 8.87 -20.04
CA ASP A 12 -1.42 9.76 -20.07
C ASP A 12 -1.84 11.14 -20.59
N VAL A 13 -1.45 12.19 -19.86
CA VAL A 13 -1.76 13.59 -20.19
C VAL A 13 -0.50 14.44 -20.13
N MET A 14 -0.46 15.51 -20.93
CA MET A 14 0.65 16.46 -20.89
C MET A 14 0.32 17.61 -19.94
N VAL A 15 1.10 17.71 -18.86
CA VAL A 15 1.02 18.82 -17.92
C VAL A 15 2.01 19.90 -18.34
N GLY A 16 1.53 21.12 -18.51
CA GLY A 16 2.35 22.27 -18.90
C GLY A 16 2.96 22.94 -17.68
N VAL A 17 2.14 23.70 -16.96
CA VAL A 17 2.54 24.41 -15.73
C VAL A 17 1.89 23.75 -14.52
N SER A 18 2.65 23.55 -13.45
CA SER A 18 2.10 23.11 -12.17
C SER A 18 2.55 24.01 -11.02
N SER A 19 1.66 24.16 -10.05
CA SER A 19 1.83 24.87 -8.78
C SER A 19 1.50 23.91 -7.64
N ARG A 20 1.69 24.34 -6.39
CA ARG A 20 1.29 23.56 -5.21
C ARG A 20 -0.20 23.29 -5.13
N VAL A 21 -1.02 24.08 -5.84
CA VAL A 21 -2.48 24.06 -5.74
C VAL A 21 -3.14 23.62 -7.06
N SER A 22 -2.52 23.87 -8.20
CA SER A 22 -3.13 23.65 -9.51
C SER A 22 -2.13 23.09 -10.52
N ALA A 23 -2.63 22.42 -11.55
CA ALA A 23 -1.86 21.98 -12.70
C ALA A 23 -2.65 22.27 -13.98
N GLU A 24 -1.97 22.74 -15.01
CA GLU A 24 -2.51 23.00 -16.33
C GLU A 24 -2.26 21.80 -17.24
N VAL A 25 -3.33 21.28 -17.85
CA VAL A 25 -3.26 20.19 -18.82
C VAL A 25 -3.28 20.79 -20.22
N VAL A 26 -2.20 20.58 -20.97
CA VAL A 26 -2.01 21.12 -22.32
C VAL A 26 -2.59 20.18 -23.37
N SER A 27 -2.60 18.87 -23.09
CA SER A 27 -3.19 17.86 -23.98
C SER A 27 -3.55 16.57 -23.25
N GLY A 28 -4.40 15.76 -23.89
CA GLY A 28 -4.83 14.45 -23.37
C GLY A 28 -6.21 14.45 -22.70
N LEU A 29 -6.82 15.62 -22.49
CA LEU A 29 -8.20 15.77 -22.03
C LEU A 29 -9.03 16.59 -23.00
N THR A 30 -10.33 16.32 -23.02
CA THR A 30 -11.32 17.10 -23.79
C THR A 30 -12.14 18.03 -22.90
N GLU A 31 -12.59 19.15 -23.45
CA GLU A 31 -13.47 20.05 -22.70
C GLU A 31 -14.76 19.35 -22.28
N GLY A 32 -15.16 19.57 -21.02
CA GLY A 32 -16.30 18.90 -20.39
C GLY A 32 -15.98 17.51 -19.83
N GLU A 33 -14.76 17.00 -19.99
CA GLU A 33 -14.30 15.79 -19.32
C GLU A 33 -14.07 16.05 -17.83
N ARG A 34 -14.48 15.09 -16.99
CA ARG A 34 -14.30 15.17 -15.54
C ARG A 34 -13.14 14.29 -15.13
N ILE A 35 -12.26 14.83 -14.30
CA ILE A 35 -11.12 14.11 -13.74
C ILE A 35 -11.32 13.80 -12.25
N VAL A 36 -10.64 12.78 -11.77
CA VAL A 36 -10.54 12.47 -10.34
C VAL A 36 -9.33 13.21 -9.78
N VAL A 37 -9.53 14.04 -8.76
CA VAL A 37 -8.45 14.75 -8.04
C VAL A 37 -8.21 14.07 -6.69
N GLY A 38 -6.94 13.86 -6.33
CA GLY A 38 -6.54 13.20 -5.08
C GLY A 38 -5.34 12.27 -5.25
N ILE A 39 -4.99 11.55 -4.19
CA ILE A 39 -3.88 10.58 -4.20
C ILE A 39 -4.48 9.19 -4.48
N LYS A 40 -4.20 8.61 -5.64
CA LYS A 40 -4.43 7.18 -5.86
C LYS A 40 -3.32 6.42 -5.15
N VAL A 41 -3.60 5.89 -3.97
CA VAL A 41 -2.65 5.02 -3.26
C VAL A 41 -2.55 3.72 -4.07
N PRO A 42 -1.37 3.37 -4.60
CA PRO A 42 -1.20 2.10 -5.28
C PRO A 42 -1.49 0.97 -4.28
N ASP A 43 -2.17 -0.09 -4.73
CA ASP A 43 -2.41 -1.27 -3.89
C ASP A 43 -1.08 -1.75 -3.30
N ALA A 44 -0.96 -1.67 -1.98
CA ALA A 44 0.22 -2.16 -1.29
C ALA A 44 0.37 -3.65 -1.62
N PRO A 45 1.57 -4.12 -2.00
CA PRO A 45 1.78 -5.53 -2.30
C PRO A 45 1.33 -6.36 -1.09
N LYS A 46 0.30 -7.19 -1.27
CA LYS A 46 -0.17 -8.14 -0.25
C LYS A 46 1.01 -9.04 0.09
N ARG A 47 1.67 -8.76 1.22
CA ARG A 47 2.72 -9.63 1.75
C ARG A 47 2.08 -11.00 1.99
N PRO A 48 2.59 -12.09 1.40
CA PRO A 48 2.08 -13.41 1.71
C PRO A 48 2.22 -13.62 3.21
N ALA A 49 1.11 -13.95 3.87
CA ALA A 49 1.14 -14.37 5.26
C ALA A 49 2.02 -15.63 5.34
N THR A 50 3.24 -15.47 5.84
CA THR A 50 4.07 -16.61 6.21
C THR A 50 3.34 -17.32 7.34
N GLN A 51 2.58 -18.37 6.99
CA GLN A 51 2.12 -19.36 7.93
C GLN A 51 3.36 -20.03 8.51
N VAL A 52 3.82 -19.54 9.67
CA VAL A 52 4.75 -20.28 10.52
C VAL A 52 3.98 -21.48 11.05
N LYS A 53 3.97 -22.56 10.26
CA LYS A 53 3.58 -23.89 10.70
C LYS A 53 4.77 -24.43 11.52
N GLY A 54 4.81 -24.08 12.80
CA GLY A 54 5.88 -24.47 13.72
C GLY A 54 5.35 -24.60 15.14
N ALA A 55 5.57 -25.76 15.74
CA ALA A 55 4.88 -26.28 16.90
C ALA A 55 5.19 -25.57 18.24
N ALA A 56 4.18 -25.59 19.11
CA ALA A 56 4.20 -25.75 20.57
C ALA A 56 5.34 -25.10 21.39
N THR A 57 4.99 -24.10 22.22
CA THR A 57 5.35 -24.11 23.67
C THR A 57 4.51 -23.05 24.43
N PRO A 58 3.83 -23.40 25.55
CA PRO A 58 3.30 -22.40 26.47
C PRO A 58 4.44 -21.69 27.20
N PRO A 59 4.36 -20.37 27.45
CA PRO A 59 5.34 -19.66 28.25
C PRO A 59 5.12 -20.01 29.72
N GLY A 60 6.01 -20.79 30.35
CA GLY A 60 5.92 -20.95 31.81
C GLY A 60 6.69 -22.08 32.48
N THR A 61 7.22 -23.08 31.78
CA THR A 61 7.89 -24.22 32.44
C THR A 61 9.10 -24.69 31.66
N GLY A 62 10.28 -24.21 32.04
CA GLY A 62 11.54 -24.60 31.40
C GLY A 62 12.74 -24.19 32.23
N MET A 63 12.88 -24.80 33.41
CA MET A 63 14.12 -24.86 34.16
C MET A 63 15.26 -25.31 33.21
N PRO A 64 16.37 -24.57 33.06
CA PRO A 64 17.48 -25.04 32.25
C PRO A 64 18.16 -26.24 32.93
N PRO A 65 18.41 -27.35 32.21
CA PRO A 65 19.13 -28.49 32.75
C PRO A 65 20.62 -28.16 32.74
N GLY A 66 21.21 -27.84 33.91
CA GLY A 66 22.66 -27.64 33.96
C GLY A 66 23.26 -26.98 35.19
N GLY A 67 22.56 -26.91 36.32
CA GLY A 67 23.02 -26.15 37.49
C GLY A 67 23.22 -26.94 38.78
N PHE A 68 23.65 -28.21 38.74
CA PHE A 68 24.15 -28.89 39.94
C PHE A 68 25.66 -28.62 40.06
N GLY A 69 26.03 -27.65 40.89
CA GLY A 69 27.44 -27.37 41.14
C GLY A 69 27.71 -26.29 42.18
N GLY A 70 27.83 -26.67 43.45
CA GLY A 70 28.83 -26.08 44.34
C GLY A 70 28.35 -25.58 45.71
N PRO A 71 29.18 -25.71 46.77
CA PRO A 71 28.74 -25.83 48.15
C PRO A 71 28.86 -24.52 48.93
N ARG A 72 27.88 -24.19 49.78
CA ARG A 72 28.02 -23.57 51.12
C ARG A 72 26.77 -23.88 51.94
#